data_AF-A0A4Q5QP61-F1
#
_entry.id   AF-A0A4Q5QP61-F1
#
_cell.length_a   1.000
_cell.length_b   1.000
_cell.length_c   1.000
_cell.angle_alpha   90.00
_cell.angle_beta   90.00
_cell.angle_gamma   90.00
#
_symmetry.space_group_name_H-M   'P 1'
#
loop_
_entity.id
_entity.type
_entity.pdbx_description
1 polymer ?
#
loop_
_entity_poly.entity_id
_entity_poly.type
_entity_poly.pdbx_seq_one_letter_code
_entity_poly.pdbx_strand_id
1 'polypeptide(L)'
;MIKNYFKVAFRNLWRHKAFSILNVLGLTVGMTACFLIFLYLKFELSYDAMHSNAPRIYRLVSDIKTPSEVIHGTGPSWAVPAHIKPAFPEIDKVVRIAANDNVLFRKGDIKFEETSSMWADSSFFQVFDFPLIKGNRVTALKEPFSVVFTESAAKKYFGTADPVGQTILITGDALPATVTGVMKDIPENSQIRGDVLLSMTTIT
;
A
#
# COMPACT_ATOMS: atom_id res chain seq x y z
N MET A 1 -53.92 1.21 -8.29
CA MET A 1 -54.18 0.67 -6.94
C MET A 1 -52.98 0.81 -5.99
N ILE A 2 -51.75 0.51 -6.39
CA ILE A 2 -50.51 0.69 -5.58
C ILE A 2 -50.36 2.11 -5.01
N LYS A 3 -50.66 3.16 -5.79
CA LYS A 3 -50.65 4.56 -5.31
C LYS A 3 -51.56 4.80 -4.09
N ASN A 4 -52.69 4.10 -4.00
CA ASN A 4 -53.61 4.25 -2.86
C ASN A 4 -53.04 3.55 -1.61
N TYR A 5 -52.41 2.38 -1.75
CA TYR A 5 -51.78 1.69 -0.62
C TYR A 5 -50.64 2.53 0.00
N PHE A 6 -49.76 3.11 -0.83
CA PHE A 6 -48.72 4.02 -0.33
C PHE A 6 -49.31 5.27 0.36
N LYS A 7 -50.36 5.88 -0.22
CA LYS A 7 -51.03 7.05 0.36
C LYS A 7 -51.65 6.74 1.73
N VAL A 8 -52.27 5.57 1.87
CA VAL A 8 -52.86 5.12 3.15
C VAL A 8 -51.78 4.82 4.18
N ALA A 9 -50.69 4.12 3.80
CA ALA A 9 -49.58 3.82 4.68
C ALA A 9 -48.91 5.08 5.24
N PHE A 10 -48.64 6.07 4.37
CA PHE A 10 -48.01 7.34 4.78
C PHE A 10 -48.91 8.14 5.72
N ARG A 11 -50.22 8.19 5.45
CA ARG A 11 -51.19 8.85 6.34
C ARG A 11 -51.25 8.17 7.70
N ASN A 12 -51.09 6.85 7.75
CA ASN A 12 -51.08 6.09 9.00
C ASN A 12 -49.81 6.34 9.82
N LEU A 13 -48.63 6.34 9.16
CA LEU A 13 -47.34 6.71 9.77
C LEU A 13 -47.38 8.12 10.36
N TRP A 14 -48.00 9.09 9.66
CA TRP A 14 -48.13 10.47 10.15
C TRP A 14 -49.16 10.63 11.28
N ARG A 15 -50.14 9.73 11.39
CA ARG A 15 -51.14 9.75 12.47
C ARG A 15 -50.56 9.17 13.76
N HIS A 16 -49.67 8.19 13.68
CA HIS A 16 -49.06 7.50 14.83
C HIS A 16 -47.56 7.82 14.97
N LYS A 17 -47.21 9.12 14.93
CA LYS A 17 -45.83 9.62 14.81
C LYS A 17 -44.85 9.04 15.84
N ALA A 18 -45.20 9.03 17.13
CA ALA A 18 -44.30 8.55 18.18
C ALA A 18 -43.93 7.07 18.01
N PHE A 19 -44.92 6.22 17.76
CA PHE A 19 -44.72 4.79 17.53
C PHE A 19 -43.96 4.52 16.22
N SER A 20 -44.29 5.25 15.15
CA SER A 20 -43.58 5.13 13.88
C SER A 20 -42.13 5.57 13.99
N ILE A 21 -41.83 6.67 14.70
CA ILE A 21 -40.47 7.15 14.94
C ILE A 21 -39.66 6.12 15.74
N LEU A 22 -40.22 5.57 16.82
CA LEU A 22 -39.51 4.60 17.66
C LEU A 22 -39.13 3.34 16.88
N ASN A 23 -40.05 2.79 16.07
CA ASN A 23 -39.78 1.62 15.24
C ASN A 23 -38.77 1.91 14.13
N VAL A 24 -38.90 3.06 13.44
CA VAL A 24 -37.97 3.45 12.39
C VAL A 24 -36.57 3.68 12.96
N LEU A 25 -36.45 4.33 14.13
CA LEU A 25 -35.15 4.52 14.79
C LEU A 25 -34.52 3.19 15.19
N GLY A 26 -35.28 2.29 15.82
CA GLY A 26 -34.76 0.96 16.18
C GLY A 26 -34.25 0.17 14.97
N LEU A 27 -35.04 0.14 13.90
CA LEU A 27 -34.64 -0.50 12.64
C LEU A 27 -33.43 0.17 12.00
N THR A 28 -33.40 1.51 11.97
CA THR A 28 -32.29 2.28 11.39
C THR A 28 -30.99 2.02 12.13
N VAL A 29 -31.01 2.01 13.47
CA VAL A 29 -29.82 1.73 14.29
C VAL A 29 -29.34 0.30 14.06
N GLY A 30 -30.24 -0.69 14.05
CA GLY A 30 -29.89 -2.09 13.79
C GLY A 30 -29.30 -2.31 12.39
N MET A 31 -29.91 -1.73 11.36
CA MET A 31 -29.40 -1.81 9.99
C MET A 31 -28.06 -1.08 9.83
N THR A 32 -27.90 0.08 10.46
CA THR A 32 -26.64 0.84 10.42
C THR A 32 -25.51 0.05 11.06
N ALA A 33 -25.74 -0.54 12.24
CA ALA A 33 -24.74 -1.37 12.90
C ALA A 33 -24.34 -2.57 12.02
N CYS A 34 -25.32 -3.25 11.41
CA CYS A 34 -25.07 -4.36 10.49
C CYS A 34 -24.23 -3.94 9.28
N PHE A 35 -24.56 -2.81 8.64
CA PHE A 35 -23.79 -2.31 7.49
C PHE A 35 -22.39 -1.87 7.86
N LEU A 36 -22.18 -1.24 9.03
CA LEU A 36 -20.84 -0.87 9.49
C LEU A 36 -19.96 -2.12 9.68
N ILE A 37 -20.49 -3.16 10.32
CA ILE A 37 -19.77 -4.43 10.49
C ILE A 37 -19.48 -5.07 9.13
N PHE A 38 -20.45 -5.09 8.21
CA PHE A 38 -20.27 -5.62 6.88
C PHE A 38 -19.17 -4.88 6.09
N LEU A 39 -19.18 -3.54 6.13
CA LEU A 39 -18.16 -2.72 5.47
C LEU A 39 -16.77 -2.96 6.06
N TYR A 40 -16.68 -3.08 7.39
CA TYR A 40 -15.44 -3.42 8.08
C TYR A 40 -14.90 -4.77 7.64
N LEU A 41 -15.73 -5.82 7.66
CA LEU A 41 -15.32 -7.16 7.21
C LEU A 41 -14.93 -7.18 5.73
N LYS A 42 -15.68 -6.47 4.88
CA LYS A 42 -15.34 -6.34 3.45
C LYS A 42 -13.98 -5.67 3.27
N PHE A 43 -13.68 -4.63 4.04
CA PHE A 43 -12.38 -3.96 3.98
C PHE A 43 -11.27 -4.89 4.45
N GLU A 44 -11.44 -5.55 5.60
CA GLU A 44 -10.44 -6.47 6.17
C GLU A 44 -10.12 -7.64 5.23
N LEU A 45 -11.15 -8.23 4.61
CA LEU A 45 -10.99 -9.34 3.66
C LEU A 45 -10.48 -8.90 2.27
N SER A 46 -10.43 -7.60 2.00
CA SER A 46 -9.91 -7.07 0.73
C SER A 46 -8.41 -6.81 0.73
N TYR A 47 -7.74 -7.02 1.86
CA TYR A 47 -6.31 -6.76 2.00
C TYR A 47 -5.48 -7.55 0.98
N ASP A 48 -4.61 -6.84 0.27
CA ASP A 48 -3.70 -7.35 -0.77
C ASP A 48 -4.36 -8.11 -1.94
N ALA A 49 -5.69 -8.15 -2.00
CA ALA A 49 -6.45 -8.86 -3.03
C ALA A 49 -6.39 -8.19 -4.42
N MET A 50 -5.79 -7.00 -4.53
CA MET A 50 -5.60 -6.30 -5.80
C MET A 50 -4.53 -6.94 -6.71
N HIS A 51 -3.69 -7.82 -6.19
CA HIS A 51 -2.65 -8.47 -6.97
C HIS A 51 -3.21 -9.70 -7.70
N SER A 52 -3.08 -9.73 -9.03
CA SER A 52 -3.48 -10.84 -9.91
C SER A 52 -2.85 -12.17 -9.49
N ASN A 53 -1.64 -12.14 -8.93
CA ASN A 53 -0.92 -13.31 -8.44
C ASN A 53 -1.00 -13.48 -6.91
N ALA A 54 -1.93 -12.81 -6.20
CA ALA A 54 -2.03 -12.87 -4.73
C ALA A 54 -1.94 -14.29 -4.14
N PRO A 55 -2.61 -15.33 -4.68
CA PRO A 55 -2.51 -16.70 -4.13
C PRO A 55 -1.12 -17.35 -4.24
N ARG A 56 -0.21 -16.78 -5.04
CA ARG A 56 1.15 -17.27 -5.29
C ARG A 56 2.24 -16.35 -4.74
N ILE A 57 1.86 -15.28 -4.06
CA ILE A 57 2.79 -14.35 -3.41
C ILE A 57 2.88 -14.75 -1.95
N TYR A 58 4.10 -15.02 -1.48
CA TYR A 58 4.36 -15.45 -0.11
C TYR A 58 5.37 -14.53 0.55
N ARG A 59 5.14 -14.19 1.82
CA ARG A 59 6.14 -13.52 2.66
C ARG A 59 7.01 -14.57 3.33
N LEU A 60 8.31 -14.50 3.09
CA LEU A 60 9.26 -15.34 3.80
C LEU A 60 9.53 -14.76 5.19
N VAL A 61 9.36 -15.58 6.22
CA VAL A 61 9.64 -15.26 7.63
C VAL A 61 10.61 -16.28 8.20
N SER A 62 11.20 -16.03 9.37
CA SER A 62 12.13 -16.98 9.99
C SER A 62 11.92 -17.10 11.48
N ASP A 63 11.82 -18.34 11.96
CA ASP A 63 11.85 -18.65 13.39
C ASP A 63 13.26 -19.06 13.80
N ILE A 64 13.85 -18.30 14.72
CA ILE A 64 15.19 -18.57 15.26
C ILE A 64 15.01 -19.31 16.59
N LYS A 65 15.29 -20.61 16.58
CA LYS A 65 15.22 -21.45 17.78
C LYS A 65 16.52 -21.37 18.56
N THR A 66 16.45 -20.94 19.81
CA THR A 66 17.54 -20.99 20.79
C THR A 66 17.24 -22.09 21.82
N PRO A 67 18.19 -22.47 22.69
CA PRO A 67 17.93 -23.44 23.74
C PRO A 67 16.82 -23.01 24.73
N SER A 68 16.55 -21.71 24.85
CA SER A 68 15.59 -21.15 25.80
C SER A 68 14.27 -20.69 25.18
N GLU A 69 14.25 -20.31 23.89
CA GLU A 69 13.09 -19.70 23.26
C GLU A 69 13.07 -19.84 21.74
N VAL A 70 11.94 -19.48 21.14
CA VAL A 70 11.80 -19.31 19.69
C VAL A 70 11.55 -17.84 19.40
N ILE A 71 12.47 -17.22 18.67
CA ILE A 71 12.35 -15.82 18.25
C ILE A 71 11.69 -15.81 16.88
N HIS A 72 10.50 -15.21 16.78
CA HIS A 72 9.77 -15.05 15.53
C HIS A 72 10.24 -13.79 14.77
N GLY A 73 11.06 -13.99 13.75
CA GLY A 73 11.58 -12.93 12.90
C GLY A 73 10.61 -12.54 11.78
N THR A 74 10.56 -11.25 11.45
CA THR A 74 9.69 -10.70 10.39
C THR A 74 10.19 -11.00 8.98
N GLY A 75 11.42 -11.47 8.84
CA GLY A 75 12.04 -11.88 7.58
C GLY A 75 13.33 -12.69 7.83
N PRO A 76 13.84 -13.38 6.79
CA PRO A 76 15.05 -14.18 6.90
C PRO A 76 16.33 -13.31 6.97
N SER A 77 17.48 -13.96 7.18
CA SER A 77 18.80 -13.32 7.03
C SER A 77 18.98 -12.71 5.63
N TRP A 78 19.70 -11.59 5.53
CA TRP A 78 19.97 -10.85 4.28
C TRP A 78 20.65 -11.69 3.20
N ALA A 79 21.31 -12.80 3.55
CA ALA A 79 21.91 -13.72 2.59
C ALA A 79 20.87 -14.57 1.84
N VAL A 80 19.70 -14.85 2.45
CA VAL A 80 18.73 -15.82 1.92
C VAL A 80 18.17 -15.45 0.54
N PRO A 81 17.71 -14.21 0.27
CA PRO A 81 17.12 -13.87 -1.03
C PRO A 81 18.03 -14.11 -2.23
N ALA A 82 19.35 -13.95 -2.06
CA ALA A 82 20.32 -14.18 -3.14
C ALA A 82 20.50 -15.67 -3.49
N HIS A 83 20.22 -16.56 -2.53
CA HIS A 83 20.44 -18.00 -2.68
C HIS A 83 19.14 -18.81 -2.83
N ILE A 84 17.98 -18.22 -2.56
CA ILE A 84 16.72 -18.96 -2.56
C ILE A 84 16.31 -19.42 -3.96
N LYS A 85 16.50 -18.58 -4.99
CA LYS A 85 16.07 -18.92 -6.35
C LYS A 85 16.89 -20.08 -6.96
N PRO A 86 18.23 -20.14 -6.82
CA PRO A 86 19.00 -21.32 -7.24
C PRO A 86 18.64 -22.61 -6.47
N ALA A 87 18.27 -22.49 -5.19
CA ALA A 87 17.93 -23.65 -4.36
C ALA A 87 16.52 -24.21 -4.63
N PHE A 88 15.59 -23.35 -5.06
CA PHE A 88 14.18 -23.67 -5.29
C PHE A 88 13.74 -23.18 -6.69
N PRO A 89 13.93 -23.99 -7.74
CA PRO A 89 13.60 -23.62 -9.12
C PRO A 89 12.13 -23.26 -9.37
N GLU A 90 11.22 -23.68 -8.50
CA GLU A 90 9.80 -23.34 -8.51
C GLU A 90 9.51 -21.85 -8.22
N ILE A 91 10.49 -21.12 -7.68
CA ILE A 91 10.38 -19.69 -7.40
C ILE A 91 10.62 -18.89 -8.69
N ASP A 92 9.55 -18.29 -9.20
CA ASP A 92 9.60 -17.43 -10.39
C ASP A 92 10.36 -16.12 -10.12
N LYS A 93 9.94 -15.38 -9.09
CA LYS A 93 10.48 -14.07 -8.73
C LYS A 93 10.71 -13.96 -7.23
N VAL A 94 11.74 -13.22 -6.87
CA VAL A 94 12.06 -12.82 -5.50
C VAL A 94 12.13 -11.31 -5.48
N VAL A 95 11.55 -10.71 -4.44
CA VAL A 95 11.61 -9.27 -4.17
C VAL A 95 11.92 -9.09 -2.70
N ARG A 96 12.91 -8.25 -2.41
CA ARG A 96 13.17 -7.75 -1.06
C ARG A 96 12.45 -6.42 -0.89
N ILE A 97 11.83 -6.26 0.27
CA ILE A 97 11.27 -4.99 0.73
C ILE A 97 11.85 -4.75 2.10
N ALA A 98 12.42 -3.56 2.32
CA ALA A 98 12.82 -3.10 3.63
C ALA A 98 12.17 -1.75 3.88
N ALA A 99 11.28 -1.69 4.87
CA ALA A 99 10.75 -0.42 5.35
C ALA A 99 11.91 0.39 5.94
N ASN A 100 12.02 1.65 5.56
CA ASN A 100 12.97 2.57 6.16
C ASN A 100 12.20 3.78 6.66
N ASP A 101 12.10 3.86 7.96
CA ASP A 101 11.40 4.98 8.58
C ASP A 101 12.35 6.18 8.52
N ASN A 102 11.89 7.20 7.79
CA ASN A 102 12.43 8.56 7.71
C ASN A 102 13.65 8.74 6.80
N VAL A 103 13.39 9.00 5.52
CA VAL A 103 14.41 9.50 4.58
C VAL A 103 14.16 10.97 4.29
N LEU A 104 15.20 11.79 4.46
CA LEU A 104 15.16 13.20 4.10
C LEU A 104 15.29 13.38 2.59
N PHE A 105 14.31 14.00 1.95
CA PHE A 105 14.32 14.37 0.54
C PHE A 105 14.44 15.88 0.39
N ARG A 106 15.23 16.33 -0.59
CA ARG A 106 15.40 17.75 -0.91
C ARG A 106 15.41 18.02 -2.41
N LYS A 107 14.61 18.99 -2.84
CA LYS A 107 14.55 19.53 -4.20
C LYS A 107 14.58 21.06 -4.14
N GLY A 108 15.76 21.66 -4.41
CA GLY A 108 15.95 23.10 -4.23
C GLY A 108 15.73 23.49 -2.77
N ASP A 109 14.76 24.39 -2.55
CA ASP A 109 14.34 24.86 -1.22
C ASP A 109 13.30 23.95 -0.55
N ILE A 110 12.69 23.02 -1.30
CA ILE A 110 11.71 22.07 -0.77
C ILE A 110 12.46 20.95 -0.07
N LYS A 111 12.18 20.75 1.22
CA LYS A 111 12.83 19.75 2.07
C LYS A 111 11.82 19.11 3.02
N PHE A 112 11.65 17.80 2.92
CA PHE A 112 10.76 17.03 3.80
C PHE A 112 11.39 15.71 4.19
N GLU A 113 11.07 15.27 5.39
CA GLU A 113 11.37 13.93 5.88
C GLU A 113 10.18 13.02 5.54
N GLU A 114 10.37 12.10 4.59
CA GLU A 114 9.32 11.15 4.20
C GLU A 114 9.36 9.97 5.17
N THR A 115 8.36 9.90 6.03
CA THR A 115 8.18 8.87 7.05
C THR A 115 7.71 7.53 6.49
N SER A 116 7.28 7.51 5.22
CA SER A 116 6.79 6.30 4.52
C SER A 116 7.65 5.99 3.30
N SER A 117 8.95 5.79 3.54
CA SER A 117 9.90 5.37 2.50
C SER A 117 10.21 3.88 2.63
N MET A 118 10.42 3.20 1.51
CA MET A 118 10.88 1.81 1.52
C MET A 118 11.93 1.55 0.46
N TRP A 119 12.81 0.59 0.75
CA TRP A 119 13.72 0.03 -0.23
C TRP A 119 13.07 -1.18 -0.89
N ALA A 120 13.17 -1.27 -2.20
CA ALA A 120 12.61 -2.36 -2.98
C ALA A 120 13.54 -2.77 -4.13
N ASP A 121 13.56 -4.07 -4.43
CA ASP A 121 14.25 -4.58 -5.62
C ASP A 121 13.53 -4.17 -6.92
N SER A 122 14.25 -4.18 -8.05
CA SER A 122 13.69 -3.98 -9.39
C SER A 122 12.56 -4.94 -9.78
N SER A 123 12.44 -6.08 -9.11
CA SER A 123 11.35 -7.05 -9.30
C SER A 123 10.03 -6.63 -8.63
N PHE A 124 9.99 -5.53 -7.87
CA PHE A 124 8.80 -5.09 -7.14
C PHE A 124 7.56 -4.98 -8.02
N PHE A 125 7.63 -4.25 -9.13
CA PHE A 125 6.51 -4.11 -10.07
C PHE A 125 6.29 -5.34 -10.96
N GLN A 126 7.09 -6.39 -10.83
CA GLN A 126 6.84 -7.69 -11.49
C GLN A 126 6.11 -8.65 -10.55
N VAL A 127 6.28 -8.49 -9.24
CA VAL A 127 5.58 -9.28 -8.20
C VAL A 127 4.25 -8.63 -7.84
N PHE A 128 4.24 -7.30 -7.67
CA PHE A 128 3.07 -6.55 -7.24
C PHE A 128 2.46 -5.72 -8.37
N ASP A 129 1.13 -5.70 -8.41
CA ASP A 129 0.34 -5.02 -9.45
C ASP A 129 0.07 -3.54 -9.15
N PHE A 130 0.96 -2.87 -8.41
CA PHE A 130 0.85 -1.43 -8.21
C PHE A 130 0.97 -0.71 -9.57
N PRO A 131 0.01 0.16 -9.94
CA PRO A 131 0.03 0.83 -11.23
C PRO A 131 1.18 1.84 -11.33
N LEU A 132 2.07 1.64 -12.30
CA LEU A 132 3.13 2.59 -12.60
C LEU A 132 2.61 3.57 -13.68
N ILE A 133 2.43 4.84 -13.31
CA ILE A 133 1.92 5.91 -14.19
C ILE A 133 3.01 6.34 -15.18
N LYS A 134 4.25 6.48 -14.70
CA LYS A 134 5.42 6.84 -15.50
C LYS A 134 6.63 5.99 -15.12
N GLY A 135 7.49 5.72 -16.10
CA GLY A 135 8.67 4.85 -15.93
C GLY A 135 8.43 3.44 -16.45
N ASN A 136 9.38 2.55 -16.20
CA ASN A 136 9.35 1.18 -16.71
C ASN A 136 9.37 0.17 -15.56
N ARG A 137 8.41 -0.77 -15.55
CA ARG A 137 8.22 -1.75 -14.46
C ARG A 137 9.43 -2.66 -14.21
N VAL A 138 10.33 -2.82 -15.18
CA VAL A 138 11.51 -3.67 -15.11
C VAL A 138 12.75 -2.88 -14.68
N THR A 139 12.87 -1.64 -15.11
CA THR A 139 14.11 -0.85 -14.92
C THR A 139 14.00 0.25 -13.86
N ALA A 140 12.79 0.55 -13.35
CA ALA A 140 12.59 1.69 -12.44
C ALA A 140 13.44 1.62 -11.17
N LEU A 141 13.64 0.45 -10.57
CA LEU A 141 14.46 0.29 -9.36
C LEU A 141 15.70 -0.57 -9.61
N LYS A 142 16.24 -0.54 -10.83
CA LYS A 142 17.38 -1.38 -11.21
C LYS A 142 18.73 -0.76 -10.81
N GLU A 143 18.91 0.53 -11.08
CA GLU A 143 20.16 1.22 -10.78
C GLU A 143 20.17 1.73 -9.34
N PRO A 144 21.34 1.83 -8.68
CA PRO A 144 21.43 2.46 -7.36
C PRO A 144 20.97 3.92 -7.42
N PHE A 145 20.51 4.45 -6.29
CA PHE A 145 19.96 5.81 -6.20
C PHE A 145 18.80 6.10 -7.17
N SER A 146 18.04 5.06 -7.55
CA SER A 146 16.78 5.23 -8.28
C SER A 146 15.61 5.41 -7.32
N VAL A 147 14.69 6.31 -7.66
CA VAL A 147 13.52 6.66 -6.84
C VAL A 147 12.24 6.55 -7.66
N VAL A 148 11.22 5.89 -7.10
CA VAL A 148 9.85 5.94 -7.61
C VAL A 148 8.96 6.57 -6.56
N PHE A 149 8.26 7.65 -6.94
CA PHE A 149 7.31 8.33 -6.06
C PHE A 149 5.88 7.86 -6.30
N THR A 150 5.03 7.90 -5.28
CA THR A 150 3.58 7.97 -5.49
C THR A 150 3.18 9.28 -6.16
N GLU A 151 1.98 9.36 -6.73
CA GLU A 151 1.45 10.56 -7.38
C GLU A 151 1.39 11.72 -6.37
N SER A 152 0.88 11.44 -5.18
CA SER A 152 0.81 12.41 -4.09
C SER A 152 2.19 12.89 -3.64
N ALA A 153 3.18 11.98 -3.51
CA ALA A 153 4.53 12.35 -3.11
C ALA A 153 5.27 13.13 -4.20
N ALA A 154 5.16 12.74 -5.47
CA ALA A 154 5.78 13.44 -6.59
C ALA A 154 5.29 14.90 -6.67
N LYS A 155 3.99 15.12 -6.44
CA LYS A 155 3.38 16.46 -6.44
C LYS A 155 3.97 17.39 -5.37
N LYS A 156 4.39 16.86 -4.21
CA LYS A 156 5.02 17.66 -3.13
C LYS A 156 6.31 18.33 -3.59
N TYR A 157 7.14 17.64 -4.39
CA TYR A 157 8.47 18.12 -4.80
C TYR A 157 8.50 18.76 -6.19
N PHE A 158 7.67 18.28 -7.11
CA PHE A 158 7.73 18.67 -8.52
C PHE A 158 6.49 19.43 -8.99
N GLY A 159 5.44 19.55 -8.16
CA GLY A 159 4.20 20.23 -8.51
C GLY A 159 3.54 19.58 -9.72
N THR A 160 3.45 20.31 -10.83
CA THR A 160 2.91 19.84 -12.11
C THR A 160 4.00 19.45 -13.13
N ALA A 161 5.29 19.65 -12.80
CA ALA A 161 6.39 19.29 -13.68
C ALA A 161 6.56 17.77 -13.76
N ASP A 162 7.13 17.28 -14.87
CA ASP A 162 7.44 15.86 -15.01
C ASP A 162 8.63 15.48 -14.12
N PRO A 163 8.45 14.63 -13.08
CA PRO A 163 9.53 14.32 -12.17
C PRO A 163 10.54 13.32 -12.77
N VAL A 164 10.15 12.51 -13.76
CA VAL A 164 11.00 11.42 -14.26
C VAL A 164 12.24 11.97 -14.98
N GLY A 165 13.39 11.39 -14.69
CA GLY A 165 14.71 11.82 -15.18
C GLY A 165 15.32 12.97 -14.37
N GLN A 166 14.58 13.59 -13.46
CA GLN A 166 15.12 14.63 -12.61
C GLN A 166 15.87 14.07 -11.39
N THR A 167 16.82 14.85 -10.89
CA THR A 167 17.52 14.57 -9.65
C THR A 167 16.75 15.12 -8.45
N ILE A 168 16.71 14.33 -7.38
CA ILE A 168 16.33 14.70 -6.02
C ILE A 168 17.45 14.29 -5.06
N LEU A 169 17.67 15.05 -3.99
CA LEU A 169 18.70 14.73 -3.02
C LEU A 169 18.10 13.91 -1.89
N ILE A 170 18.75 12.81 -1.51
CA ILE A 170 18.34 11.93 -0.42
C ILE A 170 19.41 11.90 0.67
N THR A 171 18.98 11.61 1.90
CA THR A 171 19.84 11.52 3.09
C THR A 171 20.42 12.90 3.47
N GLY A 172 20.66 13.15 4.76
CA GLY A 172 21.22 14.43 5.23
C GLY A 172 22.51 14.86 4.51
N ASP A 173 23.22 13.90 3.91
CA ASP A 173 24.45 14.07 3.13
C ASP A 173 24.23 14.53 1.68
N ALA A 174 22.97 14.79 1.28
CA ALA A 174 22.60 15.31 -0.05
C ALA A 174 23.07 14.42 -1.22
N LEU A 175 22.88 13.11 -1.11
CA LEU A 175 23.21 12.15 -2.17
C LEU A 175 22.23 12.31 -3.35
N PRO A 176 22.72 12.50 -4.58
CA PRO A 176 21.85 12.66 -5.74
C PRO A 176 21.21 11.33 -6.12
N ALA A 177 19.88 11.32 -6.17
CA ALA A 177 19.08 10.21 -6.63
C ALA A 177 18.25 10.63 -7.84
N THR A 178 18.05 9.71 -8.78
CA THR A 178 17.30 9.96 -10.01
C THR A 178 15.89 9.43 -9.88
N VAL A 179 14.90 10.26 -10.19
CA VAL A 179 13.51 9.80 -10.26
C VAL A 179 13.31 9.00 -11.54
N THR A 180 13.00 7.73 -11.40
CA THR A 180 12.88 6.77 -12.51
C THR A 180 11.44 6.40 -12.81
N GLY A 181 10.50 6.78 -11.94
CA GLY A 181 9.09 6.55 -12.17
C GLY A 181 8.16 7.27 -11.20
N VAL A 182 6.87 7.20 -11.53
CA VAL A 182 5.76 7.63 -10.68
C VAL A 182 4.72 6.53 -10.68
N MET A 183 4.28 6.09 -9.50
CA MET A 183 3.22 5.10 -9.33
C MET A 183 1.95 5.76 -8.77
N LYS A 184 0.80 5.08 -8.91
CA LYS A 184 -0.39 5.47 -8.16
C LYS A 184 -0.16 5.30 -6.66
N ASP A 185 -0.84 6.10 -5.87
CA ASP A 185 -0.87 5.95 -4.42
C ASP A 185 -1.31 4.53 -4.06
N ILE A 186 -0.60 3.93 -3.10
CA ILE A 186 -0.89 2.58 -2.62
C ILE A 186 -2.23 2.62 -1.86
N PRO A 187 -3.18 1.73 -2.15
CA PRO A 187 -4.48 1.76 -1.50
C PRO A 187 -4.37 1.40 -0.01
N GLU A 188 -5.31 1.90 0.81
CA GLU A 188 -5.28 1.73 2.27
C GLU A 188 -5.36 0.26 2.73
N ASN A 189 -5.99 -0.60 1.92
CA ASN A 189 -6.12 -2.03 2.13
C ASN A 189 -4.92 -2.82 1.56
N SER A 190 -3.70 -2.29 1.71
CA SER A 190 -2.47 -3.04 1.46
C SER A 190 -1.59 -3.13 2.71
N GLN A 191 -0.95 -4.29 2.89
CA GLN A 191 0.08 -4.45 3.92
C GLN A 191 1.36 -3.68 3.56
N ILE A 192 1.64 -3.51 2.27
CA ILE A 192 2.75 -2.69 1.80
C ILE A 192 2.29 -1.24 1.87
N ARG A 193 3.07 -0.38 2.54
CA ARG A 193 2.78 1.05 2.66
C ARG A 193 4.03 1.86 2.38
N GLY A 194 3.95 2.77 1.42
CA GLY A 194 5.09 3.61 1.03
C GLY A 194 4.67 4.68 0.03
N ASP A 195 5.08 5.91 0.33
CA ASP A 195 4.99 7.06 -0.55
C ASP A 195 6.18 7.14 -1.52
N VAL A 196 7.30 6.52 -1.15
CA VAL A 196 8.53 6.52 -1.93
C VAL A 196 9.17 5.14 -1.92
N LEU A 197 9.50 4.64 -3.12
CA LEU A 197 10.33 3.45 -3.30
C LEU A 197 11.75 3.87 -3.69
N LEU A 198 12.73 3.36 -2.98
CA LEU A 198 14.15 3.53 -3.26
C LEU A 198 14.74 2.20 -3.74
N SER A 199 15.70 2.26 -4.67
CA SER A 199 16.37 1.05 -5.17
C SER A 199 17.14 0.35 -4.05
N MET A 200 16.81 -0.91 -3.78
CA MET A 200 17.49 -1.75 -2.78
C MET A 200 19.00 -1.87 -3.03
N THR A 201 19.44 -1.84 -4.30
CA THR A 201 20.86 -1.85 -4.69
C THR A 201 21.66 -0.66 -4.16
N THR A 202 20.99 0.41 -3.70
CA THR A 202 21.66 1.53 -3.04
C THR A 202 22.28 1.12 -1.70
N ILE A 203 21.73 0.11 -1.03
CA ILE A 203 22.12 -0.32 0.32
C ILE A 203 22.61 -1.78 0.38
N THR A 204 22.68 -2.48 -0.75
CA THR A 204 23.18 -3.87 -0.86
C THR A 204 24.10 -4.02 -2.05
#